data_AF-A0A417HVS8-F1
#
_entry.id   AF-A0A417HVS8-F1
#
_cell.length_a   1.000
_cell.length_b   1.000
_cell.length_c   1.000
_cell.angle_alpha   90.00
_cell.angle_beta   90.00
_cell.angle_gamma   90.00
#
_symmetry.space_group_name_H-M   'P 1'
#
loop_
_entity.id
_entity.type
_entity.pdbx_description
1 polymer ?
#
loop_
_entity_poly.entity_id
_entity_poly.type
_entity_poly.pdbx_seq_one_letter_code
_entity_poly.pdbx_strand_id
1 'polypeptide(L)'
;MKIISSYGVELRKQNIPIRQTLEIYRSAVRYLVEVYESVWEELAQIENSKKRFNAAEHLVHTTKRNPARFDFDFCFPKMPSYFRRAAVQHALGSVSSYR
;
A
#
# COMPACT_ATOMS: atom_id res chain seq x y z
N MET A 1 14.06 1.29 38.51
CA MET A 1 14.11 -0.06 37.90
C MET A 1 15.52 -0.29 37.38
N LYS A 2 16.29 -1.22 37.98
CA LYS A 2 17.70 -1.47 37.64
C LYS A 2 17.73 -2.52 36.51
N ILE A 3 18.11 -2.11 35.30
CA ILE A 3 18.26 -3.04 34.16
C ILE A 3 19.61 -3.71 34.32
N ILE A 4 19.61 -5.00 34.66
CA ILE A 4 20.82 -5.82 34.73
C ILE A 4 20.74 -6.76 33.53
N SER A 5 21.45 -6.42 32.44
CA SER A 5 21.59 -7.32 31.29
C SER A 5 22.85 -8.15 31.51
N SER A 6 22.68 -9.43 31.83
CA SER A 6 23.77 -10.42 31.94
C SER A 6 24.31 -10.87 30.58
N TYR A 7 23.66 -10.46 29.49
CA TYR A 7 24.00 -10.85 28.14
C TYR A 7 24.56 -9.63 27.40
N GLY A 8 25.83 -9.71 26.98
CA GLY A 8 26.54 -8.69 26.21
C GLY A 8 26.04 -8.62 24.77
N VAL A 9 24.74 -8.41 24.56
CA VAL A 9 24.15 -8.23 23.23
C VAL A 9 23.91 -6.76 23.00
N GLU A 10 24.70 -6.21 22.10
CA GLU A 10 24.50 -4.87 21.55
C GLU A 10 23.39 -4.94 20.49
N LEU A 11 22.29 -4.21 20.70
CA LEU A 11 21.30 -3.97 19.65
C LEU A 11 21.93 -3.05 18.60
N ARG A 12 22.63 -3.63 17.62
CA ARG A 12 23.13 -2.88 16.46
C ARG A 12 21.95 -2.16 15.79
N LYS A 13 22.17 -0.99 15.18
CA LYS A 13 21.16 -0.22 14.42
C LYS A 13 20.70 -0.98 13.16
N GLN A 14 20.03 -2.12 13.33
CA GLN A 14 19.56 -3.04 12.29
C GLN A 14 18.24 -2.56 11.65
N ASN A 15 17.64 -1.49 12.14
CA ASN A 15 16.33 -0.99 11.69
C ASN A 15 16.38 -0.15 10.39
N ILE A 16 17.56 0.07 9.80
CA ILE A 16 17.72 0.91 8.61
C ILE A 16 16.95 0.34 7.41
N PRO A 17 17.05 -0.97 7.07
CA PRO A 17 16.29 -1.56 5.96
C PRO A 17 14.76 -1.53 6.19
N ILE A 18 14.33 -1.67 7.44
CA ILE A 18 12.91 -1.61 7.81
C ILE A 18 12.35 -0.19 7.58
N ARG A 19 13.11 0.85 7.96
CA ARG A 19 12.71 2.25 7.73
C ARG A 19 12.56 2.56 6.25
N GLN A 20 13.53 2.15 5.43
CA GLN A 20 13.47 2.32 3.97
C GLN A 20 12.25 1.62 3.37
N THR A 21 11.97 0.39 3.81
CA THR A 21 10.80 -0.36 3.34
C THR A 21 9.49 0.35 3.72
N LEU A 22 9.43 0.89 4.94
CA LEU A 22 8.28 1.63 5.44
C LEU A 22 8.07 2.95 4.68
N GLU A 23 9.14 3.65 4.32
CA GLU A 23 9.10 4.88 3.52
C GLU A 23 8.54 4.62 2.12
N ILE A 24 8.99 3.55 1.46
CA ILE A 24 8.45 3.12 0.15
C ILE A 24 6.96 2.77 0.29
N TYR A 25 6.58 2.00 1.31
CA TYR A 25 5.18 1.66 1.56
C TYR A 25 4.28 2.89 1.74
N ARG A 26 4.72 3.83 2.59
CA ARG A 26 3.97 5.06 2.87
C ARG A 26 3.82 5.91 1.62
N SER A 27 4.87 5.97 0.81
CA SER A 27 4.83 6.68 -0.48
C SER A 27 3.83 6.02 -1.44
N ALA A 28 3.80 4.69 -1.49
CA ALA A 28 2.82 3.95 -2.28
C ALA A 28 1.38 4.15 -1.81
N VAL A 29 1.13 4.09 -0.51
CA VAL A 29 -0.20 4.35 0.06
C VAL A 29 -0.65 5.77 -0.25
N ARG A 30 0.23 6.77 -0.09
CA ARG A 30 -0.10 8.17 -0.40
C ARG A 30 -0.53 8.34 -1.86
N TYR A 31 0.26 7.79 -2.79
CA TYR A 31 -0.09 7.80 -4.21
C TYR A 31 -1.45 7.15 -4.48
N LEU A 32 -1.73 6.00 -3.85
CA LEU A 32 -3.00 5.29 -4.04
C LEU A 32 -4.19 6.05 -3.44
N VAL A 33 -4.02 6.75 -2.32
CA VAL A 33 -5.07 7.58 -1.73
C VAL A 33 -5.48 8.70 -2.69
N GLU A 34 -4.52 9.40 -3.28
CA GLU A 34 -4.78 10.46 -4.27
C GLU A 34 -5.52 9.91 -5.51
N VAL A 35 -5.06 8.77 -6.02
CA VAL A 35 -5.70 8.08 -7.15
C VAL A 35 -7.13 7.67 -6.82
N TYR A 36 -7.35 6.99 -5.70
CA TYR A 36 -8.67 6.50 -5.33
C TYR A 36 -9.64 7.59 -4.91
N GLU A 37 -9.15 8.72 -4.40
CA GLU A 37 -10.00 9.88 -4.19
C GLU A 37 -10.55 10.42 -5.51
N SER A 38 -9.73 10.47 -6.57
CA SER A 38 -10.17 10.95 -7.89
C SER A 38 -11.18 10.03 -8.59
N VAL A 39 -11.17 8.73 -8.27
CA VAL A 39 -12.02 7.69 -8.88
C VAL A 39 -13.08 7.17 -7.89
N TRP A 40 -13.22 7.82 -6.73
CA TRP A 40 -14.05 7.29 -5.64
C TRP A 40 -15.51 7.09 -6.05
N GLU A 41 -16.08 8.03 -6.80
CA GLU A 41 -17.47 7.98 -7.26
C GLU A 41 -17.75 6.71 -8.09
N GLU A 42 -16.80 6.28 -8.95
CA GLU A 42 -16.93 5.06 -9.74
C GLU A 42 -16.85 3.80 -8.84
N LEU A 43 -15.96 3.82 -7.85
CA LEU A 43 -15.73 2.68 -6.93
C LEU A 43 -16.85 2.54 -5.88
N ALA A 44 -17.45 3.64 -5.46
CA ALA A 44 -18.51 3.69 -4.44
C ALA A 44 -19.79 2.96 -4.91
N GLN A 45 -20.09 3.01 -6.22
CA GLN A 45 -21.25 2.32 -6.82
C GLN A 45 -21.16 0.79 -6.71
N ILE A 46 -19.97 0.24 -6.49
CA ILE A 46 -19.78 -1.20 -6.33
C ILE A 46 -20.12 -1.60 -4.90
N GLU A 47 -21.30 -2.16 -4.66
CA GLU A 47 -21.76 -2.58 -3.32
C GLU A 47 -20.87 -3.66 -2.69
N ASN A 48 -20.39 -4.62 -3.49
CA ASN A 48 -19.61 -5.74 -2.97
C ASN A 48 -18.14 -5.33 -2.74
N SER A 49 -17.70 -5.30 -1.48
CA SER A 49 -16.35 -4.91 -1.08
C SER A 49 -15.24 -5.72 -1.77
N LYS A 50 -15.44 -7.02 -2.01
CA LYS A 50 -14.45 -7.85 -2.73
C LYS A 50 -14.33 -7.44 -4.20
N LYS A 51 -15.46 -7.13 -4.85
CA LYS A 51 -15.46 -6.66 -6.24
C LYS A 51 -14.84 -5.26 -6.33
N ARG A 52 -15.12 -4.37 -5.38
CA ARG A 52 -14.52 -3.04 -5.30
C ARG A 52 -13.00 -3.12 -5.17
N PHE A 53 -12.50 -3.99 -4.30
CA PHE A 53 -11.06 -4.21 -4.13
C PHE A 53 -10.40 -4.70 -5.44
N ASN A 54 -11.01 -5.68 -6.12
CA ASN A 54 -10.48 -6.18 -7.39
C ASN A 54 -10.47 -5.10 -8.47
N ALA A 55 -11.55 -4.29 -8.56
CA ALA A 55 -11.61 -3.16 -9.49
C ALA A 55 -10.51 -2.13 -9.18
N ALA A 56 -10.31 -1.80 -7.91
CA ALA A 56 -9.25 -0.89 -7.47
C ALA A 56 -7.84 -1.42 -7.78
N GLU A 57 -7.60 -2.73 -7.67
CA GLU A 57 -6.34 -3.36 -8.08
C GLU A 57 -6.15 -3.29 -9.61
N HIS A 58 -7.20 -3.52 -10.39
CA HIS A 58 -7.17 -3.42 -11.85
C HIS A 58 -6.89 -2.01 -12.38
N LEU A 59 -7.28 -0.96 -11.66
CA LEU A 59 -6.98 0.42 -12.04
C LEU A 59 -5.48 0.74 -11.99
N VAL A 60 -4.74 0.02 -11.16
CA VAL A 60 -3.39 0.38 -10.71
C VAL A 60 -2.33 -0.60 -11.24
N HIS A 61 -2.66 -1.89 -11.35
CA HIS A 61 -1.71 -2.92 -11.75
C HIS A 61 -1.90 -3.35 -13.20
N THR A 62 -0.85 -3.21 -14.00
CA THR A 62 -0.85 -3.62 -15.40
C THR A 62 -0.57 -5.11 -15.51
N THR A 63 -1.44 -5.83 -16.22
CA THR A 63 -1.24 -7.24 -16.56
C THR A 63 -1.42 -7.42 -18.07
N LYS A 64 -1.01 -8.59 -18.60
CA LYS A 64 -1.15 -8.91 -20.03
C LYS A 64 -2.59 -8.73 -20.58
N ARG A 65 -3.61 -8.87 -19.74
CA ARG A 65 -5.03 -8.78 -20.12
C ARG A 65 -5.71 -7.50 -19.66
N ASN A 66 -5.03 -6.67 -18.87
CA ASN A 66 -5.60 -5.46 -18.27
C ASN A 66 -4.55 -4.34 -18.25
N PRO A 67 -4.64 -3.36 -19.16
CA PRO A 67 -3.82 -2.15 -19.07
C PRO A 67 -4.31 -1.30 -17.89
N ALA A 68 -3.43 -0.95 -16.95
CA ALA A 68 -3.82 -0.09 -15.84
C ALA A 68 -4.11 1.33 -16.33
N ARG A 69 -5.04 2.01 -15.66
CA ARG A 69 -5.33 3.43 -15.92
C ARG A 69 -4.27 4.34 -15.29
N PHE A 70 -3.62 3.86 -14.22
CA PHE A 70 -2.60 4.60 -13.48
C PHE A 70 -1.28 3.82 -13.43
N ASP A 71 -0.17 4.53 -13.64
CA ASP A 71 1.18 3.95 -13.79
C ASP A 71 1.86 3.65 -12.44
N PHE A 72 1.17 2.92 -11.56
CA PHE A 72 1.73 2.56 -10.26
C PHE A 72 2.96 1.65 -10.37
N ASP A 73 2.95 0.72 -11.32
CA ASP A 73 4.06 -0.22 -11.53
C ASP A 73 5.33 0.51 -12.04
N PHE A 74 5.19 1.68 -12.66
CA PHE A 74 6.30 2.54 -13.03
C PHE A 74 6.88 3.28 -11.82
N CYS A 75 6.01 3.84 -10.97
CA CYS A 75 6.41 4.56 -9.75
C CYS A 75 7.01 3.64 -8.67
N PHE A 76 6.50 2.41 -8.56
CA PHE A 76 6.91 1.43 -7.55
C PHE A 76 7.33 0.10 -8.20
N PRO A 77 8.46 0.08 -8.93
CA PRO A 77 8.89 -1.10 -9.65
C PRO A 77 9.22 -2.23 -8.68
N LYS A 78 8.87 -3.47 -9.06
CA LYS A 78 9.14 -4.70 -8.30
C LYS A 78 8.52 -4.74 -6.90
N MET A 79 7.50 -3.93 -6.62
CA MET A 79 6.79 -4.04 -5.36
C MET A 79 6.14 -5.42 -5.21
N PRO A 80 6.37 -6.15 -4.09
CA PRO A 80 5.75 -7.45 -3.88
C PRO A 80 4.23 -7.38 -3.92
N SER A 81 3.59 -8.41 -4.50
CA SER A 81 2.15 -8.43 -4.73
C SER A 81 1.32 -8.28 -3.45
N TYR A 82 1.72 -8.97 -2.37
CA TYR A 82 1.07 -8.86 -1.07
C TYR A 82 1.15 -7.45 -0.49
N PHE A 83 2.26 -6.75 -0.75
CA PHE A 83 2.51 -5.42 -0.22
C PHE A 83 1.71 -4.36 -0.97
N ARG A 84 1.64 -4.48 -2.30
CA ARG A 84 0.73 -3.69 -3.13
C ARG A 84 -0.73 -3.91 -2.71
N ARG A 85 -1.18 -5.16 -2.54
CA ARG A 85 -2.55 -5.46 -2.09
C ARG A 85 -2.87 -4.87 -0.72
N ALA A 86 -1.92 -4.94 0.22
CA ALA A 86 -2.05 -4.29 1.52
C ALA A 86 -2.16 -2.76 1.37
N ALA A 87 -1.35 -2.14 0.51
CA ALA A 87 -1.40 -0.70 0.24
C ALA A 87 -2.74 -0.28 -0.38
N VAL A 88 -3.26 -1.06 -1.35
CA VAL A 88 -4.57 -0.85 -1.96
C VAL A 88 -5.68 -0.91 -0.92
N GLN A 89 -5.67 -1.95 -0.07
CA GLN A 89 -6.68 -2.10 0.98
C GLN A 89 -6.64 -0.94 1.98
N HIS A 90 -5.43 -0.51 2.36
CA HIS A 90 -5.24 0.59 3.28
C HIS A 90 -5.76 1.91 2.68
N ALA A 91 -5.33 2.25 1.46
CA ALA A 91 -5.76 3.46 0.79
C ALA A 91 -7.28 3.50 0.56
N LEU A 92 -7.87 2.40 0.08
CA LEU A 92 -9.31 2.29 -0.13
C LEU A 92 -10.09 2.44 1.17
N GLY A 93 -9.61 1.84 2.26
CA GLY A 93 -10.20 1.99 3.59
C GLY A 93 -10.13 3.43 4.11
N SER A 94 -9.00 4.11 3.90
CA SER A 94 -8.82 5.51 4.27
C SER A 94 -9.78 6.43 3.50
N VAL A 95 -9.86 6.29 2.17
CA VAL A 95 -10.77 7.10 1.35
C VAL A 95 -12.23 6.83 1.72
N SER A 96 -12.59 5.56 1.90
CA SER A 96 -13.95 5.15 2.31
C SER A 96 -14.36 5.63 3.70
N SER A 97 -13.40 5.95 4.56
CA SER A 97 -13.69 6.45 5.92
C SER A 97 -13.78 7.97 5.97
N TYR A 98 -13.14 8.66 5.02
CA TYR A 98 -13.11 10.11 4.94
C TYR A 98 -14.27 10.70 4.11
N ARG A 99 -14.70 9.99 3.06
CA ARG A 99 -15.82 10.36 2.18
C ARG A 99 -17.13 9.77 2.68
#